data_AF-A0A524ARE6-F1
#
_entry.id   AF-A0A524ARE6-F1
#
_cell.length_a   1.000
_cell.length_b   1.000
_cell.length_c   1.000
_cell.angle_alpha   90.00
_cell.angle_beta   90.00
_cell.angle_gamma   90.00
#
_symmetry.space_group_name_H-M   'P 1'
#
loop_
_entity.id
_entity.type
_entity.pdbx_description
1 polymer ?
#
loop_
_entity_poly.entity_id
_entity_poly.type
_entity_poly.pdbx_seq_one_letter_code
_entity_poly.pdbx_strand_id
1 'polypeptide(L)'
;MWVLDKSGEPLANVRLEVYWDGGHIFFDSGWLGPGYAKANLTSGIFWVKVTGGVPPYDNNLYTSEVSRPLSTDHPTREDLEKAGYCQPNGKCADCILYSYEVAFQRQW
;
A
#
# COMPACT_ATOMS: atom_id res chain seq x y z
N MET A 1 -1.39 0.09 -5.18
CA MET A 1 -1.44 -0.33 -3.77
C MET A 1 -2.87 -0.62 -3.40
N TRP A 2 -3.10 -1.71 -2.68
CA TRP A 2 -4.42 -2.10 -2.21
C TRP A 2 -4.49 -1.95 -0.70
N VAL A 3 -5.52 -1.27 -0.21
CA VAL A 3 -5.88 -1.19 1.20
C VAL A 3 -7.00 -2.17 1.44
N LEU A 4 -6.73 -3.19 2.25
CA LEU A 4 -7.67 -4.22 2.61
C LEU A 4 -7.95 -4.15 4.11
N ASP A 5 -9.13 -4.56 4.54
CA ASP A 5 -9.44 -4.78 5.95
C ASP A 5 -8.96 -6.18 6.43
N LYS A 6 -9.26 -6.51 7.70
CA LYS A 6 -8.86 -7.80 8.30
C LYS A 6 -9.49 -9.03 7.65
N SER A 7 -10.59 -8.86 6.92
CA SER A 7 -11.27 -9.91 6.13
C SER A 7 -10.70 -10.02 4.72
N GLY A 8 -9.81 -9.12 4.31
CA GLY A 8 -9.32 -9.02 2.95
C GLY A 8 -10.22 -8.17 2.04
N GLU A 9 -11.20 -7.46 2.58
CA GLU A 9 -12.12 -6.64 1.79
C GLU A 9 -11.50 -5.26 1.48
N PRO A 10 -11.61 -4.76 0.24
CA PRO A 10 -11.01 -3.49 -0.15
C PRO A 10 -11.67 -2.28 0.52
N LEU A 11 -10.85 -1.41 1.14
CA LEU A 11 -11.31 -0.20 1.83
C LEU A 11 -11.07 1.07 1.00
N ALA A 12 -12.14 1.78 0.68
CA ALA A 12 -12.08 3.13 0.10
C ALA A 12 -12.06 4.21 1.19
N ASN A 13 -11.64 5.43 0.84
CA ASN A 13 -11.63 6.61 1.71
C ASN A 13 -10.73 6.44 2.95
N VAL A 14 -9.63 5.72 2.80
CA VAL A 14 -8.59 5.59 3.83
C VAL A 14 -7.40 6.44 3.41
N ARG A 15 -6.91 7.27 4.33
CA ARG A 15 -5.69 8.05 4.13
C ARG A 15 -4.47 7.23 4.48
N LEU A 16 -3.50 7.23 3.58
CA LEU A 16 -2.22 6.56 3.70
C LEU A 16 -1.12 7.62 3.70
N GLU A 17 -0.09 7.38 4.50
CA GLU A 17 1.19 8.05 4.44
C GLU A 17 2.21 7.07 3.85
N VAL A 18 2.89 7.46 2.77
CA VAL A 18 4.15 6.83 2.38
C VAL A 18 5.28 7.74 2.77
N TYR A 19 6.27 7.20 3.46
CA TYR A 19 7.42 7.95 3.91
C TYR A 19 8.71 7.16 3.64
N TRP A 20 9.80 7.90 3.48
CA TRP A 20 11.15 7.40 3.23
C TRP A 20 12.15 8.34 3.90
N ASP A 21 13.44 8.00 3.83
CA ASP A 21 14.48 8.88 4.35
C ASP A 21 14.55 10.18 3.53
N GLY A 22 14.11 11.29 4.14
CA GLY A 22 14.07 12.61 3.51
C GLY A 22 12.72 13.07 2.97
N GLY A 23 11.62 12.32 3.16
CA GLY A 23 10.31 12.81 2.74
C GLY A 23 9.12 11.92 3.06
N HIS A 24 7.93 12.48 2.84
CA HIS A 24 6.67 11.75 2.88
C HIS A 24 5.65 12.32 1.89
N ILE A 25 4.63 11.53 1.59
CA ILE A 25 3.48 11.94 0.80
C ILE A 25 2.22 11.25 1.32
N PHE A 26 1.10 11.96 1.29
CA PHE A 26 -0.21 11.42 1.63
C PHE A 26 -1.02 11.14 0.38
N PHE A 27 -1.82 10.09 0.42
CA PHE A 27 -2.78 9.77 -0.62
C PHE A 27 -3.94 8.97 -0.04
N ASP A 28 -5.04 9.00 -0.78
CA ASP A 28 -6.32 8.45 -0.32
C ASP A 28 -6.69 7.24 -1.20
N SER A 29 -7.17 6.16 -0.59
CA SER A 29 -7.66 4.98 -1.31
C SER A 29 -9.06 5.21 -1.90
N GLY A 30 -9.40 4.49 -2.97
CA GLY A 30 -10.75 4.50 -3.55
C GLY A 30 -10.88 5.23 -4.88
N TRP A 31 -9.91 6.09 -5.25
CA TRP A 31 -10.03 6.97 -6.42
C TRP A 31 -10.10 6.22 -7.76
N LEU A 32 -9.36 5.10 -7.90
CA LEU A 32 -9.36 4.28 -9.13
C LEU A 32 -10.10 2.94 -8.94
N GLY A 33 -10.87 2.82 -7.86
CA GLY A 33 -11.57 1.60 -7.46
C GLY A 33 -11.48 1.37 -5.94
N PRO A 34 -12.43 0.65 -5.34
CA PRO A 34 -12.41 0.36 -3.90
C PRO A 34 -11.07 -0.23 -3.48
N GLY A 35 -10.48 0.24 -2.37
CA GLY A 35 -9.18 -0.25 -1.89
C GLY A 35 -7.97 0.26 -2.68
N TYR A 36 -8.13 0.75 -3.90
CA TYR A 36 -7.01 1.10 -4.74
C TYR A 36 -6.43 2.48 -4.41
N ALA A 37 -5.11 2.52 -4.25
CA ALA A 37 -4.29 3.71 -4.04
C ALA A 37 -3.05 3.67 -4.94
N LYS A 38 -2.66 4.81 -5.51
CA LYS A 38 -1.43 4.94 -6.32
C LYS A 38 -0.61 6.13 -5.83
N ALA A 39 0.67 5.87 -5.58
CA ALA A 39 1.67 6.87 -5.31
C ALA A 39 2.79 6.71 -6.34
N ASN A 40 3.31 7.84 -6.83
CA ASN A 40 4.55 7.86 -7.57
C ASN A 40 5.67 8.05 -6.56
N LEU A 41 6.53 7.04 -6.43
CA LEU A 41 7.62 7.03 -5.47
C LEU A 41 8.95 7.17 -6.21
N THR A 42 9.88 7.89 -5.59
CA THR A 42 11.28 7.87 -6.00
C THR A 42 11.90 6.53 -5.68
N SER A 43 12.96 6.18 -6.42
CA SER A 43 13.76 5.00 -6.13
C SER A 43 14.26 4.98 -4.69
N GLY A 44 14.04 3.87 -3.98
CA GLY A 44 14.60 3.64 -2.66
C GLY A 44 13.75 2.72 -1.78
N ILE A 45 14.03 2.81 -0.47
CA ILE A 45 13.28 2.12 0.57
C ILE A 45 12.22 3.08 1.13
N PHE A 46 11.01 2.57 1.33
CA PHE A 46 9.90 3.33 1.88
C PHE A 46 9.02 2.46 2.77
N TRP A 47 8.15 3.11 3.53
CA TRP A 47 7.17 2.51 4.41
C TRP A 47 5.81 3.10 4.13
N VAL A 48 4.76 2.35 4.47
CA VAL A 48 3.38 2.78 4.32
C VAL A 48 2.69 2.65 5.66
N LYS A 49 1.88 3.65 5.99
CA LYS A 49 1.10 3.70 7.22
C LYS A 49 -0.31 4.22 6.92
N VAL A 50 -1.34 3.57 7.44
CA VAL A 50 -2.69 4.15 7.45
C VAL A 50 -2.74 5.29 8.46
N THR A 51 -3.33 6.44 8.18
CA THR A 51 -3.35 7.56 9.14
C THR A 51 -4.75 7.95 9.60
N GLY A 52 -5.79 7.50 8.90
CA GLY A 52 -7.17 7.78 9.28
C GLY A 52 -8.14 7.56 8.11
N GLY A 53 -9.41 7.82 8.34
CA GLY A 53 -10.39 7.98 7.28
C GLY A 53 -10.22 9.31 6.54
N VAL A 54 -10.86 9.43 5.38
CA VAL A 54 -10.94 10.67 4.59
C VAL A 54 -12.30 11.33 4.81
N PRO A 55 -12.37 12.48 5.50
CA PRO A 55 -13.61 13.23 5.66
C PRO A 55 -14.16 13.76 4.33
N PRO A 56 -15.50 13.87 4.16
CA PRO A 56 -16.56 13.51 5.10
C PRO A 56 -16.97 12.02 5.04
N TYR A 57 -16.34 11.23 4.18
CA TYR A 57 -16.73 9.85 3.89
C TYR A 57 -16.39 8.90 5.04
N ASP A 58 -15.30 9.18 5.74
CA ASP A 58 -14.83 8.40 6.87
C ASP A 58 -14.12 9.32 7.88
N ASN A 59 -14.71 9.46 9.07
CA ASN A 59 -14.17 10.30 10.15
C ASN A 59 -13.46 9.48 11.24
N ASN A 60 -13.25 8.19 11.01
CA ASN A 60 -12.62 7.34 12.02
C ASN A 60 -11.11 7.61 12.11
N LEU A 61 -10.59 7.52 13.32
CA LEU A 61 -9.15 7.49 13.60
C LEU A 61 -8.68 6.04 13.63
N TYR A 62 -7.57 5.75 12.96
CA TYR A 62 -7.00 4.40 12.91
C TYR A 62 -5.69 4.33 13.71
N THR A 63 -5.57 3.35 14.59
CA THR A 63 -4.27 2.89 15.10
C THR A 63 -3.64 2.04 14.01
N SER A 64 -2.61 2.59 13.40
CA SER A 64 -2.05 2.06 12.18
C SER A 64 -0.92 1.08 12.43
N GLU A 65 -0.97 -0.05 11.73
CA GLU A 65 0.24 -0.84 11.52
C GLU A 65 1.10 -0.13 10.47
N VAL A 66 2.39 -0.04 10.73
CA VAL A 66 3.38 0.41 9.75
C VAL A 66 3.80 -0.82 8.97
N SER A 67 3.86 -0.73 7.65
CA SER A 67 4.37 -1.83 6.84
C SER A 67 5.81 -2.16 7.24
N ARG A 68 6.28 -3.38 6.92
CA ARG A 68 7.72 -3.61 6.81
C ARG A 68 8.33 -2.67 5.76
N PRO A 69 9.66 -2.47 5.72
CA PRO A 69 10.30 -1.76 4.61
C PRO A 69 9.94 -2.41 3.26
N LEU A 70 9.59 -1.56 2.30
CA LEU A 70 9.36 -1.89 0.90
C LEU A 70 10.44 -1.22 0.07
N SER A 71 10.76 -1.77 -1.11
CA SER A 71 11.77 -1.20 -2.00
C SER A 71 11.29 -1.20 -3.42
N THR A 72 11.39 -0.05 -4.09
CA THR A 72 11.17 0.09 -5.54
C THR A 72 12.31 -0.50 -6.36
N ASP A 73 13.53 -0.51 -5.82
CA ASP A 73 14.75 -0.90 -6.55
C ASP A 73 15.03 -2.40 -6.41
N HIS A 74 14.70 -2.95 -5.24
CA HIS A 74 14.90 -4.35 -4.89
C HIS A 74 13.66 -4.94 -4.21
N PRO A 75 12.50 -5.00 -4.91
CA PRO A 75 11.30 -5.60 -4.35
C PRO A 75 11.55 -7.06 -4.00
N THR A 76 11.00 -7.52 -2.86
CA THR A 76 11.08 -8.93 -2.51
C THR A 76 10.19 -9.75 -3.44
N ARG A 77 10.52 -11.01 -3.66
CA ARG A 77 9.67 -11.91 -4.44
C ARG A 77 8.24 -11.98 -3.90
N GLU A 78 8.08 -12.00 -2.57
CA GLU A 78 6.76 -11.99 -1.92
C GLU A 78 5.96 -10.73 -2.27
N ASP A 79 6.60 -9.56 -2.32
CA ASP A 79 5.95 -8.31 -2.74
C ASP A 79 5.46 -8.40 -4.18
N LEU A 80 6.28 -8.97 -5.06
CA LEU A 80 5.95 -9.15 -6.47
C LEU A 80 4.85 -10.20 -6.68
N GLU A 81 4.84 -11.28 -5.89
CA GLU A 81 3.78 -12.30 -5.93
C GLU A 81 2.45 -11.72 -5.45
N LYS A 82 2.44 -11.00 -4.31
CA LYS A 82 1.24 -10.32 -3.81
C LYS A 82 0.71 -9.30 -4.80
N ALA A 83 1.59 -8.53 -5.43
CA ALA A 83 1.19 -7.58 -6.45
C ALA A 83 0.86 -8.19 -7.84
N GLY A 84 0.90 -9.52 -7.97
CA GLY A 84 0.52 -10.22 -9.19
C GLY A 84 1.56 -10.18 -10.32
N TYR A 85 2.78 -9.70 -10.06
CA TYR A 85 3.89 -9.69 -11.03
C TYR A 85 4.65 -11.03 -11.08
N CYS A 86 4.56 -11.84 -10.03
CA CYS A 86 5.14 -13.18 -10.00
C CYS A 86 4.05 -14.22 -9.75
N GLN A 87 4.12 -15.35 -10.45
CA GLN A 87 3.36 -16.52 -10.05
C GLN A 87 3.98 -17.14 -8.78
N PRO A 88 3.18 -17.70 -7.85
CA PRO A 88 3.70 -18.43 -6.70
C PRO A 88 4.69 -19.51 -7.13
N ASN A 89 5.94 -19.43 -6.69
CA ASN A 89 7.04 -20.32 -7.10
C ASN A 89 7.34 -20.39 -8.62
N GLY A 90 6.78 -19.48 -9.41
CA GLY A 90 6.93 -19.41 -10.86
C GLY A 90 7.85 -18.29 -11.36
N LYS A 91 7.72 -17.97 -12.65
CA LYS A 91 8.44 -16.86 -13.27
C LYS A 91 7.85 -15.52 -12.85
N CYS A 92 8.70 -14.51 -12.74
CA CYS A 92 8.33 -13.13 -12.51
C CYS A 92 8.35 -12.37 -13.83
N ALA A 93 7.42 -11.43 -14.00
CA ALA A 93 7.49 -10.48 -15.09
C ALA A 93 8.68 -9.53 -14.88
N ASP A 94 9.50 -9.34 -15.92
CA ASP A 94 10.46 -8.24 -15.95
C ASP A 94 9.66 -6.95 -16.12
N CYS A 95 9.44 -6.23 -15.02
CA CYS A 95 8.75 -4.96 -15.02
C CYS A 95 9.59 -3.90 -14.31
N ILE A 96 9.65 -2.72 -14.90
CA ILE A 96 10.32 -1.52 -14.36
C ILE A 96 9.37 -0.77 -13.38
N LEU A 97 8.08 -1.12 -13.40
CA LEU A 97 7.03 -0.50 -12.61
C LEU A 97 6.39 -1.53 -11.69
N TYR A 98 6.70 -1.44 -10.40
CA TYR A 98 6.11 -2.28 -9.37
C TYR A 98 4.95 -1.57 -8.67
N SER A 99 3.83 -2.25 -8.58
CA SER A 99 2.80 -1.95 -7.58
C SER A 99 2.99 -2.89 -6.39
N TYR A 100 2.59 -2.46 -5.20
CA TYR A 100 2.71 -3.25 -3.96
C TYR A 100 1.33 -3.42 -3.36
N GLU A 101 1.00 -4.60 -2.84
CA GLU A 101 -0.15 -4.75 -1.96
C GLU A 101 0.29 -4.50 -0.53
N VAL A 102 -0.39 -3.58 0.15
CA VAL A 102 -0.13 -3.34 1.58
C VAL A 102 -1.43 -3.59 2.32
N ALA A 103 -1.58 -4.84 2.77
CA ALA A 103 -2.67 -5.19 3.67
C ALA A 103 -2.41 -4.55 5.04
N PHE A 104 -3.40 -3.84 5.56
CA PHE A 104 -3.34 -3.22 6.88
C PHE A 104 -4.44 -3.79 7.76
N GLN A 105 -4.08 -4.20 8.97
CA GLN A 105 -5.09 -4.63 9.94
C GLN A 105 -5.65 -3.39 10.67
N ARG A 106 -6.96 -3.12 10.53
CA ARG A 106 -7.67 -2.22 11.47
C ARG A 106 -7.66 -2.89 12.84
N GLN A 107 -7.10 -2.22 13.86
CA GLN A 107 -7.49 -2.48 15.24
C GLN A 107 -8.78 -1.70 15.50
N TRP A 108 -9.83 -2.41 15.92
CA TRP A 108 -11.13 -1.86 16.28
C TRP A 108 -11.15 -1.46 17.76
#